data_AF-A0A6J0B9V9-F1
#
_entry.id   AF-A0A6J0B9V9-F1
#
_cell.length_a   1.000
_cell.length_b   1.000
_cell.length_c   1.000
_cell.angle_alpha   90.00
_cell.angle_beta   90.00
_cell.angle_gamma   90.00
#
_symmetry.space_group_name_H-M   'P 1'
#
loop_
_entity.id
_entity.type
_entity.pdbx_description
1 polymer ?
#
loop_
_entity_poly.entity_id
_entity_poly.type
_entity_poly.pdbx_seq_one_letter_code
_entity_poly.pdbx_strand_id
1 'polypeptide(L)'
;MANDDMVWEELPKIDADPPRMRDKCIQCRRPIPVCWCLGLPNTRLSPNSRVIILQHPAEVKRCLRTAPMLTYALEPGKCLTFRMVEAGNCRWPQQIL
;
A
#
# COMPACT_ATOMS: atom_id res chain seq x y z
N MET A 1 0.50 35.03 21.87
CA MET A 1 1.63 34.31 22.49
C MET A 1 1.02 33.10 23.15
N ALA A 2 1.22 31.90 22.61
CA ALA A 2 0.75 30.68 23.29
C ALA A 2 1.54 30.59 24.59
N ASN A 3 0.84 30.44 25.71
CA ASN A 3 1.46 30.37 27.02
C ASN A 3 2.23 29.05 27.08
N ASP A 4 3.56 29.10 27.05
CA ASP A 4 4.41 27.89 27.00
C ASP A 4 4.08 26.94 28.16
N ASP A 5 3.73 27.47 29.34
CA ASP A 5 3.30 26.68 30.50
C ASP A 5 2.06 25.81 30.21
N MET A 6 1.17 26.27 29.34
CA MET A 6 -0.03 25.52 28.94
C MET A 6 0.33 24.34 28.04
N VAL A 7 1.41 24.45 27.27
CA VAL A 7 1.91 23.35 26.41
C VAL A 7 2.57 22.27 27.25
N TRP A 8 3.37 22.65 28.26
CA TRP A 8 4.05 21.72 29.15
C TRP A 8 3.09 20.90 30.02
N GLU A 9 1.94 21.46 30.40
CA GLU A 9 0.85 20.79 31.12
C GLU A 9 0.08 19.76 30.25
N GLU A 10 0.06 19.93 28.93
CA GLU A 10 -0.69 19.08 28.00
C GLU A 10 0.12 17.84 27.56
N LEU A 11 1.45 17.96 27.46
CA LEU A 11 2.34 16.86 27.07
C LEU A 11 2.22 15.59 27.91
N PRO A 12 2.16 15.63 29.26
CA PRO A 12 2.03 14.42 30.07
C PRO A 12 0.65 13.76 29.99
N LYS A 13 -0.35 14.42 29.36
CA LYS A 13 -1.68 13.84 29.14
C LYS A 13 -1.74 12.97 27.87
N ILE A 14 -0.68 12.95 27.07
CA ILE A 14 -0.58 12.10 25.88
C ILE A 14 -0.22 10.70 26.36
N ASP A 15 -1.11 9.73 26.13
CA ASP A 15 -0.84 8.32 26.42
C ASP A 15 0.47 7.88 25.74
N ALA A 16 1.43 7.45 26.56
CA ALA A 16 2.72 6.95 26.10
C ALA A 16 2.60 5.56 25.46
N ASP A 17 1.51 4.84 25.75
CA ASP A 17 1.25 3.55 25.15
C ASP A 17 0.93 3.69 23.66
N PRO A 18 1.61 2.93 22.79
CA PRO A 18 1.32 2.98 21.37
C PRO A 18 -0.13 2.55 21.15
N PRO A 19 -0.92 3.33 20.38
CA PRO A 19 -2.31 2.97 20.11
C PRO A 19 -2.37 1.59 19.48
N ARG A 20 -3.36 0.78 19.90
CA ARG A 20 -3.53 -0.60 19.40
C ARG A 20 -3.46 -0.61 17.88
N MET A 21 -2.54 -1.41 17.34
CA MET A 21 -2.38 -1.55 15.90
C MET A 21 -3.68 -2.09 15.31
N ARG A 22 -4.19 -1.40 14.28
CA ARG A 22 -5.43 -1.79 13.59
C ARG A 22 -5.23 -3.13 12.88
N ASP A 23 -6.26 -3.97 12.93
CA ASP A 23 -6.29 -5.23 12.20
C ASP A 23 -6.12 -5.02 10.68
N LYS A 24 -5.44 -5.96 10.03
CA LYS A 24 -5.14 -5.93 8.60
C LYS A 24 -5.79 -7.11 7.89
N CYS A 25 -6.26 -6.86 6.68
CA CYS A 25 -6.77 -7.91 5.79
C CYS A 25 -5.65 -8.89 5.42
N ILE A 26 -5.96 -10.20 5.45
CA ILE A 26 -5.01 -11.27 5.12
C ILE A 26 -4.57 -11.21 3.66
N GLN A 27 -5.50 -10.86 2.75
CA GLN A 27 -5.23 -10.82 1.31
C GLN A 27 -4.45 -9.57 0.91
N CYS A 28 -5.02 -8.37 1.11
CA CYS A 28 -4.44 -7.11 0.61
C CYS A 28 -3.52 -6.40 1.61
N ARG A 29 -3.42 -6.90 2.85
CA ARG A 29 -2.60 -6.33 3.95
C ARG A 29 -2.92 -4.89 4.35
N ARG A 30 -4.06 -4.35 3.91
CA ARG A 30 -4.57 -3.04 4.31
C ARG A 30 -5.35 -3.11 5.62
N PRO A 31 -5.45 -2.01 6.38
CA PRO A 31 -6.34 -1.94 7.53
C PRO A 31 -7.78 -2.27 7.14
N ILE A 32 -8.50 -3.03 7.97
CA ILE A 32 -9.88 -3.48 7.69
C ILE A 32 -10.81 -2.35 7.23
N PRO A 33 -10.82 -1.15 7.85
CA PRO A 33 -11.76 -0.08 7.47
C PRO A 33 -11.59 0.45 6.03
N VAL A 34 -10.42 0.24 5.43
CA VAL A 34 -10.07 0.72 4.07
C VAL A 34 -9.73 -0.44 3.14
N CYS A 35 -10.21 -1.63 3.46
CA CYS A 35 -10.08 -2.82 2.64
C CYS A 35 -11.02 -2.70 1.43
N TRP A 36 -10.50 -3.09 0.25
CA TRP A 36 -11.21 -3.05 -1.03
C TRP A 36 -11.47 -4.47 -1.56
N CYS A 37 -11.05 -5.52 -0.85
CA CYS A 37 -11.29 -6.91 -1.24
C CYS A 37 -12.77 -7.24 -1.41
N LEU A 38 -13.66 -6.61 -0.62
CA LEU A 38 -15.11 -6.76 -0.75
C LEU A 38 -15.67 -6.15 -2.05
N GLY A 39 -14.99 -5.15 -2.60
CA GLY A 39 -15.40 -4.49 -3.86
C GLY A 39 -14.74 -5.11 -5.10
N LEU A 40 -13.90 -6.14 -4.93
CA LEU A 40 -13.32 -6.84 -6.06
C LEU A 40 -14.30 -7.84 -6.66
N PRO A 41 -14.21 -8.13 -7.96
CA PRO A 41 -15.01 -9.18 -8.56
C PRO A 41 -14.63 -10.53 -7.94
N ASN A 42 -15.63 -11.29 -7.50
CA ASN A 42 -15.43 -12.64 -6.95
C ASN A 42 -14.71 -13.56 -7.94
N THR A 43 -15.04 -13.40 -9.23
CA THR A 43 -14.38 -14.08 -10.35
C THR A 43 -13.33 -13.16 -10.95
N ARG A 44 -12.08 -13.62 -11.00
CA ARG A 44 -11.00 -12.86 -11.62
C ARG A 44 -11.25 -12.65 -13.11
N LEU A 45 -10.95 -11.45 -13.60
CA LEU A 45 -11.15 -11.09 -15.00
C LEU A 45 -9.99 -11.62 -15.85
N SER A 46 -10.31 -12.08 -17.05
CA SER A 46 -9.39 -12.69 -18.01
C SER A 46 -9.31 -11.88 -19.33
N PRO A 47 -8.83 -10.62 -19.29
CA PRO A 47 -8.72 -9.82 -20.50
C PRO A 47 -7.77 -10.48 -21.51
N ASN A 48 -8.01 -10.23 -22.81
CA ASN A 48 -7.12 -10.71 -23.88
C ASN A 48 -5.74 -10.04 -23.80
N SER A 49 -5.69 -8.80 -23.30
CA SER A 49 -4.46 -8.05 -23.08
C SER A 49 -3.72 -8.47 -21.81
N ARG A 50 -2.42 -8.21 -21.76
CA ARG A 50 -1.61 -8.28 -20.53
C ARG A 50 -1.36 -6.87 -20.01
N VAL A 51 -1.53 -6.67 -18.72
CA VAL A 51 -1.26 -5.39 -18.05
C VAL A 51 0.09 -5.46 -17.35
N ILE A 52 0.96 -4.52 -17.66
CA ILE A 52 2.27 -4.38 -17.03
C ILE A 52 2.25 -3.09 -16.21
N ILE A 53 2.47 -3.20 -14.91
CA ILE A 53 2.51 -2.08 -13.99
C ILE A 53 3.97 -1.84 -13.59
N LEU A 54 4.49 -0.67 -13.93
CA LEU A 54 5.80 -0.20 -13.47
C LEU A 54 5.58 0.68 -12.23
N GLN A 55 5.95 0.19 -11.06
CA GLN A 55 5.83 0.92 -9.80
C GLN A 55 7.11 1.67 -9.46
N HIS A 56 6.99 2.98 -9.23
CA HIS A 56 8.07 3.81 -8.69
C HIS A 56 8.40 3.41 -7.23
N PRO A 57 9.68 3.42 -6.80
CA PRO A 57 10.07 3.01 -5.45
C PRO A 57 9.42 3.85 -4.34
N ALA A 58 9.19 5.15 -4.56
CA ALA A 58 8.43 5.98 -3.62
C ALA A 58 6.97 5.51 -3.43
N GLU A 59 6.34 4.97 -4.48
CA GLU A 59 4.97 4.46 -4.43
C GLU A 59 4.92 3.13 -3.66
N VAL A 60 5.96 2.30 -3.76
CA VAL A 60 6.07 1.02 -3.03
C VAL A 60 6.06 1.22 -1.52
N LYS A 61 6.69 2.31 -1.05
CA LYS A 61 6.77 2.67 0.38
C LYS A 61 5.42 3.14 0.93
N ARG A 62 4.46 3.50 0.08
CA ARG A 62 3.14 3.98 0.54
C ARG A 62 2.24 2.80 0.95
N CYS A 63 1.43 3.02 1.98
CA CYS A 63 0.46 2.02 2.46
C CYS A 63 -0.78 1.92 1.56
N LEU A 64 -1.17 3.02 0.90
CA LEU A 64 -2.38 3.12 0.07
C LEU A 64 -2.10 2.86 -1.42
N ARG A 65 -1.46 1.73 -1.74
CA ARG A 65 -1.09 1.41 -3.13
C ARG A 65 -2.29 0.93 -3.93
N THR A 66 -2.71 1.70 -4.93
CA THR A 66 -3.78 1.31 -5.87
C THR A 66 -3.30 0.32 -6.92
N ALA A 67 -2.03 0.31 -7.29
CA ALA A 67 -1.51 -0.60 -8.33
C ALA A 67 -1.68 -2.11 -8.04
N PRO A 68 -1.45 -2.62 -6.80
CA PRO A 68 -1.80 -3.99 -6.43
C PRO A 68 -3.30 -4.28 -6.55
N MET A 69 -4.14 -3.26 -6.76
CA MET A 69 -5.58 -3.47 -6.91
C MET A 69 -5.89 -4.48 -8.01
N LEU A 70 -5.26 -4.20 -9.14
CA LEU A 70 -5.47 -4.91 -10.37
C LEU A 70 -4.93 -6.35 -10.32
N THR A 71 -3.86 -6.59 -9.55
CA THR A 71 -3.25 -7.93 -9.45
C THR A 71 -4.17 -8.94 -8.78
N TYR A 72 -5.07 -8.49 -7.90
CA TYR A 72 -6.06 -9.38 -7.28
C TYR A 72 -7.35 -9.50 -8.10
N ALA A 73 -7.66 -8.50 -8.93
CA ALA A 73 -8.84 -8.51 -9.80
C ALA A 73 -8.65 -9.35 -11.08
N LEU A 74 -7.42 -9.48 -11.57
CA LEU A 74 -7.10 -10.19 -12.81
C LEU A 74 -6.56 -11.60 -12.56
N GLU A 75 -6.74 -12.48 -13.54
CA GLU A 75 -6.17 -13.83 -13.51
C GLU A 75 -4.63 -13.83 -13.36
N PRO A 76 -4.06 -14.89 -12.73
CA PRO A 76 -2.62 -15.07 -12.65
C PRO A 76 -1.95 -14.96 -14.03
N GLY A 77 -0.88 -14.17 -14.14
CA GLY A 77 -0.14 -13.97 -15.40
C GLY A 77 -0.72 -12.93 -16.35
N LYS A 78 -1.91 -12.37 -16.07
CA LYS A 78 -2.48 -11.24 -16.84
C LYS A 78 -2.04 -9.88 -16.32
N CYS A 79 -1.65 -9.80 -15.05
CA CYS A 79 -1.10 -8.59 -14.43
C CYS A 79 0.32 -8.87 -13.94
N LEU A 80 1.29 -8.11 -14.45
CA LEU A 80 2.68 -8.18 -14.01
C LEU A 80 3.08 -6.86 -13.37
N THR A 81 3.66 -6.93 -12.17
CA THR A 81 4.08 -5.75 -11.42
C THR A 81 5.60 -5.75 -11.32
N PHE A 82 6.23 -4.67 -11.78
CA PHE A 82 7.67 -4.48 -11.69
C PHE A 82 7.96 -3.28 -10.81
N ARG A 83 8.98 -3.39 -9.96
CA ARG A 83 9.49 -2.25 -9.21
C ARG A 83 10.64 -1.62 -9.97
N MET A 84 10.57 -0.31 -10.12
CA MET A 84 11.72 0.46 -10.54
C MET A 84 12.72 0.49 -9.37
N VAL A 85 13.97 0.18 -9.65
CA VAL A 85 15.07 0.28 -8.70
C VAL A 85 15.65 1.68 -8.87
N GLU A 86 15.72 2.47 -7.79
CA GLU A 86 16.47 3.73 -7.76
C GLU A 86 17.96 3.36 -7.89
N ALA A 87 18.42 3.25 -9.13
CA ALA A 87 19.83 3.14 -9.43
C ALA A 87 20.22 4.45 -10.10
N GLY A 88 21.14 5.20 -9.49
CA GLY A 88 21.83 6.34 -10.11
C GLY A 88 22.63 5.96 -11.38
N ASN A 89 22.49 4.73 -11.88
CA ASN A 89 22.89 4.31 -13.20
C ASN A 89 22.02 3.13 -13.66
N CYS A 90 21.33 3.30 -14.77
CA CYS A 90 20.31 2.45 -15.38
C CYS A 90 20.50 0.92 -15.22
N ARG A 91 19.60 0.23 -14.50
CA ARG A 91 19.40 -1.23 -14.67
C ARG A 91 17.92 -1.63 -14.53
N TRP A 92 17.40 -2.13 -15.65
CA TRP A 92 16.19 -2.90 -15.98
C TRP A 92 15.21 -3.32 -14.85
N PRO A 93 13.89 -3.35 -15.14
CA PRO A 93 12.87 -3.72 -14.16
C PRO A 93 13.00 -5.18 -13.69
N GLN A 94 13.16 -5.40 -12.39
CA GLN A 94 13.07 -6.74 -11.79
C GLN A 94 11.60 -7.10 -11.54
N GLN A 95 11.18 -8.25 -12.09
CA GLN A 95 9.86 -8.81 -11.86
C GLN A 95 9.71 -9.21 -10.38
N ILE A 96 8.57 -8.88 -9.79
CA ILE A 96 8.20 -9.42 -8.48
C ILE A 96 7.25 -10.57 -8.75
N LEU A 97 7.69 -11.78 -8.41
CA LEU A 97 6.83 -12.96 -8.27
C LEU A 97 5.90 -12.78 -7.07
#